data_AF-W2T5G8-F1
#
_entry.id   AF-W2T5G8-F1
#
_cell.length_a   1.000
_cell.length_b   1.000
_cell.length_c   1.000
_cell.angle_alpha   90.00
_cell.angle_beta   90.00
_cell.angle_gamma   90.00
#
_symmetry.space_group_name_H-M   'P 1'
#
loop_
_entity.id
_entity.type
_entity.pdbx_description
1 polymer ?
#
loop_
_entity_poly.entity_id
_entity_poly.type
_entity_poly.pdbx_seq_one_letter_code
_entity_poly.pdbx_strand_id
1 'polypeptide(L)'
;MLLSSTYFLEQIDLDEAVASWSSTAMTLGYVLGTIAGSTWIERFGRRTILLSFTIVDNMVLVLYVVCAELSSLVDQFKYGCLVLLILYAFIYGSGVGPISWFISSELVPQKYRSITQSTCYSLNTIIVVILTFSILPLYGAVGNYAFLILYTIPSVISIFILYFYLPETKGREIHEIVAELRGKTKSS
;
A
#
# COMPACT_ATOMS: atom_id res chain seq x y z
N MET A 1 -12.52 -1.23 -12.07
CA MET A 1 -11.32 -0.37 -12.21
C MET A 1 -11.35 0.47 -13.49
N LEU A 2 -11.78 -0.05 -14.65
CA LEU A 2 -11.83 0.71 -15.90
C LEU A 2 -12.92 1.80 -15.99
N LEU A 3 -14.05 1.65 -15.28
CA LEU A 3 -15.18 2.57 -15.41
C LEU A 3 -15.01 3.91 -14.64
N SER A 4 -14.22 3.89 -13.56
CA SER A 4 -13.99 5.09 -12.72
C SER A 4 -12.98 6.04 -13.35
N SER A 5 -11.98 5.50 -14.06
CA SER A 5 -10.93 6.29 -14.70
C SER A 5 -11.48 7.11 -15.86
N THR A 6 -12.33 6.53 -16.73
CA THR A 6 -12.86 7.23 -17.90
C THR A 6 -13.83 8.34 -17.52
N TYR A 7 -14.69 8.10 -16.52
CA TYR A 7 -15.69 9.08 -16.08
C TYR A 7 -15.08 10.29 -15.35
N PHE A 8 -13.96 10.08 -14.65
CA PHE A 8 -13.22 11.15 -13.98
C PHE A 8 -12.45 12.04 -14.97
N LEU A 9 -12.17 11.52 -16.18
CA LEU A 9 -11.39 12.21 -17.21
C LEU A 9 -12.25 13.01 -18.20
N GLU A 10 -13.51 12.64 -18.41
CA GLU A 10 -14.48 13.45 -19.19
C GLU A 10 -14.82 14.79 -18.53
N GLN A 11 -14.74 14.91 -17.20
CA GLN A 11 -15.09 16.16 -16.50
C GLN A 11 -13.98 17.22 -16.46
N ILE A 12 -12.76 16.90 -16.88
CA ILE A 12 -11.58 17.78 -16.64
C ILE A 12 -11.02 18.41 -17.92
N ASP A 13 -11.55 18.11 -19.11
CA ASP A 13 -11.10 18.71 -20.39
C ASP A 13 -9.55 18.61 -20.59
N LEU A 14 -8.95 17.55 -20.03
CA LEU A 14 -7.53 17.24 -20.13
C LEU A 14 -7.32 16.08 -21.10
N ASP A 15 -6.34 16.24 -21.98
CA ASP A 15 -5.93 15.32 -23.04
C ASP A 15 -5.80 13.87 -22.51
N GLU A 16 -6.65 12.97 -23.03
CA GLU A 16 -6.81 11.56 -22.63
C GLU A 16 -5.46 10.80 -22.61
N ALA A 17 -4.52 11.27 -23.45
CA ALA A 17 -3.15 10.80 -23.48
C ALA A 17 -2.43 10.93 -22.13
N VAL A 18 -2.52 12.08 -21.44
CA VAL A 18 -1.74 12.35 -20.22
C VAL A 18 -2.16 11.43 -19.07
N ALA A 19 -3.45 11.14 -18.94
CA ALA A 19 -3.97 10.25 -17.91
C ALA A 19 -3.63 8.78 -18.16
N SER A 20 -3.68 8.35 -19.43
CA SER A 20 -3.28 7.01 -19.85
C SER A 20 -1.78 6.78 -19.63
N TRP A 21 -0.94 7.75 -20.03
CA TRP A 21 0.51 7.72 -19.79
C TRP A 21 0.85 7.73 -18.29
N SER A 22 0.10 8.48 -17.47
CA SER A 22 0.29 8.52 -16.01
C SER A 22 -0.01 7.18 -15.34
N SER A 23 -1.13 6.54 -15.70
CA SER A 23 -1.53 5.24 -15.16
C SER A 23 -0.52 4.13 -15.56
N THR A 24 -0.02 4.22 -16.79
CA THR A 24 1.02 3.32 -17.30
C THR A 24 2.34 3.51 -16.53
N ALA A 25 2.75 4.76 -16.31
CA ALA A 25 3.96 5.09 -15.56
C ALA A 25 3.90 4.61 -14.10
N MET A 26 2.74 4.72 -13.43
CA MET A 26 2.55 4.18 -12.08
C MET A 26 2.68 2.66 -12.05
N THR A 27 2.10 1.96 -13.02
CA THR A 27 2.18 0.50 -13.12
C THR A 27 3.61 0.04 -13.36
N LEU A 28 4.34 0.73 -14.24
CA LEU A 28 5.76 0.49 -14.46
C LEU A 28 6.59 0.74 -13.20
N GLY A 29 6.32 1.85 -12.49
CA GLY A 29 6.96 2.17 -11.21
C GLY A 29 6.75 1.06 -10.18
N TYR A 30 5.53 0.53 -10.07
CA TYR A 30 5.22 -0.60 -9.19
C TYR A 30 6.00 -1.87 -9.54
N VAL A 31 6.10 -2.21 -10.83
CA VAL A 31 6.86 -3.38 -11.30
C VAL A 31 8.35 -3.23 -10.98
N LEU A 32 8.94 -2.07 -11.28
CA LEU A 32 10.33 -1.77 -10.96
C LEU A 32 10.59 -1.81 -9.45
N GLY A 33 9.66 -1.26 -8.67
CA GLY A 33 9.67 -1.32 -7.21
C GLY A 33 9.71 -2.76 -6.72
N THR A 34 8.83 -3.62 -7.23
CA THR A 34 8.77 -5.04 -6.85
C THR A 34 10.08 -5.78 -7.10
N ILE A 35 10.74 -5.51 -8.24
CA ILE A 35 12.04 -6.09 -8.57
C ILE A 35 13.10 -5.60 -7.58
N ALA A 36 13.20 -4.29 -7.34
CA ALA A 36 14.16 -3.71 -6.39
C ALA A 36 13.91 -4.24 -4.95
N GLY A 37 12.65 -4.26 -4.55
CA GLY A 37 12.17 -4.75 -3.27
C GLY A 37 12.59 -6.17 -2.95
N SER A 38 12.43 -7.08 -3.92
CA SER A 38 12.82 -8.49 -3.73
C SER A 38 14.29 -8.64 -3.36
N THR A 39 15.18 -7.85 -3.94
CA THR A 39 16.62 -7.87 -3.62
C THR A 39 16.94 -7.25 -2.25
N TRP A 40 16.17 -6.25 -1.81
CA TRP A 40 16.38 -5.61 -0.51
C TRP A 40 15.87 -6.45 0.66
N ILE A 41 14.75 -7.17 0.47
CA ILE A 41 14.15 -8.05 1.48
C ILE A 41 15.15 -9.07 2.03
N GLU A 42 15.97 -9.66 1.16
CA GLU A 42 16.99 -10.64 1.54
C GLU A 42 18.09 -10.02 2.42
N ARG A 43 18.40 -8.72 2.24
CA ARG A 43 19.51 -8.05 2.93
C ARG A 43 19.15 -7.51 4.31
N PHE A 44 18.07 -6.72 4.44
CA PHE A 44 17.83 -5.95 5.66
C PHE A 44 16.82 -6.56 6.65
N GLY A 45 16.11 -7.63 6.27
CA GLY A 45 15.12 -8.27 7.14
C GLY A 45 13.71 -7.72 6.94
N ARG A 46 12.73 -8.62 7.05
CA ARG A 46 11.36 -8.40 6.55
C ARG A 46 10.57 -7.38 7.37
N ARG A 47 10.68 -7.40 8.70
CA ARG A 47 9.95 -6.46 9.58
C ARG A 47 10.45 -5.02 9.44
N THR A 48 11.78 -4.84 9.45
CA THR A 48 12.38 -3.50 9.32
C THR A 48 12.07 -2.88 7.96
N ILE A 49 12.15 -3.67 6.88
CA ILE A 49 11.79 -3.22 5.53
C ILE A 49 10.31 -2.86 5.44
N LEU A 50 9.42 -3.73 5.94
CA LEU A 50 7.98 -3.47 5.91
C LEU A 50 7.64 -2.17 6.64
N LEU A 51 8.08 -2.01 7.88
CA LEU A 51 7.79 -0.82 8.67
C LEU A 51 8.38 0.44 8.05
N SER A 52 9.64 0.38 7.59
CA SER A 52 10.30 1.54 6.97
C SER A 52 9.58 1.96 5.69
N PHE A 53 9.25 1.02 4.80
CA PHE A 53 8.54 1.35 3.57
C PHE A 53 7.13 1.84 3.83
N THR A 54 6.35 1.25 4.74
CA THR A 54 5.01 1.75 5.05
C THR A 54 5.05 3.17 5.65
N ILE A 55 6.06 3.51 6.46
CA ILE A 55 6.23 4.88 6.98
C ILE A 55 6.56 5.85 5.85
N VAL A 56 7.53 5.52 5.00
CA VAL A 56 7.94 6.37 3.88
C VAL A 56 6.79 6.55 2.88
N ASP A 57 6.07 5.47 2.57
CA ASP A 57 4.91 5.47 1.68
C ASP A 57 3.80 6.40 2.21
N ASN A 58 3.52 6.35 3.51
CA ASN A 58 2.55 7.24 4.15
C ASN A 58 3.01 8.70 4.13
N MET A 59 4.31 8.98 4.30
CA MET A 59 4.86 10.34 4.18
C MET A 59 4.72 10.88 2.75
N VAL A 60 4.99 10.05 1.73
CA VAL A 60 4.83 10.42 0.32
C VAL A 60 3.36 10.69 -0.01
N LEU A 61 2.43 9.91 0.55
CA LEU A 61 1.00 10.12 0.37
C LEU A 61 0.52 11.44 1.00
N VAL A 62 1.00 11.78 2.19
CA VAL A 62 0.70 13.08 2.82
C VAL A 62 1.27 14.24 2.00
N LEU A 63 2.51 14.10 1.51
CA LEU A 63 3.14 15.09 0.65
C LEU A 63 2.37 15.26 -0.67
N TYR A 64 1.86 14.17 -1.25
CA TYR A 64 1.00 14.21 -2.42
C TYR A 64 -0.26 15.03 -2.17
N VAL A 65 -0.95 14.86 -1.03
CA VAL A 65 -2.15 15.65 -0.72
C VAL A 65 -1.81 17.14 -0.57
N VAL A 66 -0.70 17.48 0.08
CA VAL A 66 -0.24 18.88 0.19
C VAL A 66 0.05 19.47 -1.19
N CYS A 67 0.72 18.72 -2.07
CA CYS A 67 0.98 19.15 -3.44
C CYS A 67 -0.30 19.25 -4.28
N ALA A 68 -1.28 18.36 -4.08
CA ALA A 68 -2.57 18.39 -4.78
C ALA A 68 -3.38 19.64 -4.41
N GLU A 69 -3.36 20.04 -3.13
CA GLU A 69 -3.97 21.28 -2.67
C GLU A 69 -3.26 22.51 -3.26
N LEU A 70 -1.92 22.53 -3.29
CA LEU A 70 -1.16 23.62 -3.91
C LEU A 70 -1.34 23.70 -5.43
N SER A 71 -1.55 22.56 -6.09
CA SER A 71 -1.80 22.50 -7.53
C SER A 71 -3.09 23.20 -7.95
N SER A 72 -4.03 23.45 -7.02
CA SER A 72 -5.22 24.26 -7.29
C SER A 72 -4.87 25.75 -7.51
N LEU A 73 -3.68 26.18 -7.08
CA LEU A 73 -3.22 27.57 -7.15
C LEU A 73 -2.21 27.81 -8.28
N VAL A 74 -1.42 26.81 -8.66
CA VAL A 74 -0.35 26.94 -9.68
C VAL A 74 -0.22 25.65 -10.51
N ASP A 75 -0.43 25.77 -11.82
CA ASP A 75 -0.43 24.63 -12.78
C ASP A 75 0.89 23.85 -12.84
N GLN A 76 2.03 24.48 -12.52
CA GLN A 76 3.35 23.82 -12.55
C GLN A 76 3.48 22.69 -11.52
N PHE A 77 2.66 22.67 -10.45
CA PHE A 77 2.69 21.62 -9.44
C PHE A 77 2.01 20.31 -9.89
N LYS A 78 1.27 20.31 -11.00
CA LYS A 78 0.64 19.11 -11.57
C LYS A 78 1.67 18.00 -11.87
N TYR A 79 2.84 18.38 -12.40
CA TYR A 79 3.94 17.44 -12.65
C TYR A 79 4.56 16.89 -11.36
N GLY A 80 4.58 17.69 -10.29
CA GLY A 80 5.05 17.26 -8.97
C GLY A 80 4.15 16.18 -8.37
N CYS A 81 2.83 16.35 -8.45
CA CYS A 81 1.85 15.35 -8.00
C CYS A 81 2.02 14.02 -8.75
N LEU A 82 2.27 14.07 -10.06
CA LEU A 82 2.50 12.89 -10.88
C LEU A 82 3.76 12.13 -10.46
N VAL A 83 4.88 12.84 -10.22
CA VAL A 83 6.12 12.23 -9.74
C VAL A 83 5.92 11.58 -8.37
N LEU A 84 5.19 12.23 -7.46
CA LEU A 84 4.88 11.69 -6.14
C LEU A 84 4.02 10.42 -6.21
N LEU A 85 3.05 10.36 -7.13
CA LEU A 85 2.24 9.15 -7.36
C LEU A 85 3.06 7.98 -7.91
N ILE A 86 3.99 8.23 -8.83
CA ILE A 86 4.91 7.19 -9.33
C ILE A 86 5.83 6.71 -8.20
N LEU A 87 6.34 7.64 -7.39
CA LEU A 87 7.19 7.31 -6.25
C LEU A 87 6.44 6.48 -5.20
N TYR A 88 5.19 6.83 -4.90
CA TYR A 88 4.29 6.04 -4.07
C TYR A 88 4.11 4.63 -4.63
N ALA A 89 3.78 4.49 -5.92
CA ALA A 89 3.65 3.18 -6.55
C ALA A 89 4.93 2.34 -6.48
N PHE A 90 6.10 2.97 -6.64
CA PHE A 90 7.40 2.33 -6.52
C PHE A 90 7.68 1.85 -5.09
N ILE A 91 7.45 2.67 -4.07
CA ILE A 91 7.68 2.30 -2.66
C ILE A 91 6.71 1.20 -2.24
N TYR A 92 5.43 1.35 -2.59
CA TYR A 92 4.41 0.34 -2.31
C TYR A 92 4.75 -1.01 -2.94
N GLY A 93 5.22 -1.02 -4.21
CA GLY A 93 5.72 -2.21 -4.89
C GLY A 93 7.00 -2.79 -4.28
N SER A 94 7.89 -1.93 -3.78
CA SER A 94 9.18 -2.34 -3.20
C SER A 94 9.08 -3.14 -1.90
N GLY A 95 7.94 -3.15 -1.24
CA GLY A 95 7.82 -4.01 -0.06
C GLY A 95 6.44 -4.11 0.54
N VAL A 96 5.70 -3.01 0.61
CA VAL A 96 4.42 -2.99 1.32
C VAL A 96 3.44 -4.01 0.73
N GLY A 97 3.30 -4.04 -0.60
CA GLY A 97 2.47 -5.01 -1.30
C GLY A 97 2.92 -6.45 -1.12
N PRO A 98 4.06 -6.87 -1.71
CA PRO A 98 4.47 -8.27 -1.73
C PRO A 98 4.74 -8.84 -0.33
N ILE A 99 5.40 -8.08 0.56
CA ILE A 99 5.78 -8.58 1.88
C ILE A 99 4.53 -8.85 2.73
N SER A 100 3.48 -8.02 2.63
CA SER A 100 2.23 -8.24 3.37
C SER A 100 1.58 -9.59 3.03
N TRP A 101 1.60 -9.97 1.74
CA TRP A 101 1.11 -11.27 1.28
C TRP A 101 1.98 -12.43 1.79
N PHE A 102 3.30 -12.27 1.74
CA PHE A 102 4.23 -13.29 2.25
C PHE A 102 4.09 -13.50 3.75
N ILE A 103 4.11 -12.43 4.54
CA ILE A 103 3.96 -12.46 6.01
C ILE A 103 2.67 -13.15 6.42
N SER A 104 1.55 -12.82 5.77
CA SER A 104 0.25 -13.44 6.05
C SER A 104 0.28 -14.97 5.87
N SER A 105 1.18 -15.47 5.04
CA SER A 105 1.37 -16.90 4.79
C SER A 105 2.39 -17.58 5.72
N GLU A 106 3.28 -16.81 6.34
CA GLU A 106 4.33 -17.29 7.26
C GLU A 106 3.85 -17.38 8.71
N LEU A 107 2.86 -16.57 9.09
CA LEU A 107 2.26 -16.56 10.42
C LEU A 107 1.37 -17.80 10.69
N VAL A 108 1.09 -18.61 9.67
CA VAL A 108 0.09 -19.68 9.72
C VAL A 108 0.75 -21.04 9.43
N PRO A 109 0.40 -22.11 10.16
CA PRO A 109 0.86 -23.46 9.82
C PRO A 109 0.46 -23.87 8.41
N GLN A 110 1.34 -24.62 7.72
CA GLN A 110 1.12 -25.14 6.35
C GLN A 110 -0.29 -25.72 6.12
N LYS A 111 -0.83 -26.45 7.11
CA LYS A 111 -2.16 -27.08 7.06
C LYS A 111 -3.33 -26.10 6.90
N TYR A 112 -3.21 -24.87 7.43
CA TYR A 112 -4.28 -23.87 7.44
C TYR A 112 -4.00 -22.68 6.50
N ARG A 113 -2.82 -22.65 5.87
CA ARG A 113 -2.37 -21.55 5.01
C ARG A 113 -3.38 -21.20 3.92
N SER A 114 -3.93 -22.18 3.22
CA SER A 114 -4.89 -21.94 2.12
C SER A 114 -6.18 -21.29 2.62
N ILE A 115 -6.72 -21.75 3.75
CA ILE A 115 -7.95 -21.21 4.34
C ILE A 115 -7.73 -19.76 4.78
N THR A 116 -6.64 -19.49 5.50
CA THR A 116 -6.33 -18.12 5.94
C THR A 116 -6.11 -17.19 4.77
N GLN A 117 -5.37 -17.62 3.74
CA GLN A 117 -5.16 -16.81 2.53
C GLN A 117 -6.46 -16.51 1.80
N SER A 118 -7.36 -17.48 1.66
CA SER A 118 -8.69 -17.25 1.07
C SER A 118 -9.51 -16.26 1.90
N THR A 119 -9.50 -16.36 3.23
CA THR A 119 -10.20 -15.40 4.09
C THR A 119 -9.61 -13.99 3.99
N CYS A 120 -8.28 -13.86 4.02
CA CYS A 120 -7.58 -12.58 3.83
C CYS A 120 -7.92 -11.96 2.47
N TYR A 121 -7.92 -12.76 1.41
CA TYR A 121 -8.26 -12.31 0.06
C TYR A 121 -9.71 -11.86 -0.05
N SER A 122 -10.65 -12.59 0.54
CA SER A 122 -12.07 -12.21 0.59
C SER A 122 -12.27 -10.88 1.33
N LEU A 123 -11.64 -10.71 2.50
CA LEU A 123 -11.70 -9.47 3.26
C LEU A 123 -11.08 -8.30 2.49
N ASN A 124 -9.90 -8.50 1.88
CA ASN A 124 -9.26 -7.51 1.03
C ASN A 124 -10.18 -7.09 -0.12
N THR A 125 -10.82 -8.05 -0.78
CA THR A 125 -11.74 -7.78 -1.89
C THR A 125 -12.94 -6.96 -1.43
N ILE A 126 -13.53 -7.29 -0.28
CA ILE A 126 -14.65 -6.53 0.31
C ILE A 126 -14.21 -5.09 0.59
N ILE A 127 -13.03 -4.90 1.21
CA ILE A 127 -12.50 -3.57 1.52
C ILE A 127 -12.26 -2.77 0.23
N VAL A 128 -11.65 -3.38 -0.79
CA VAL A 128 -11.40 -2.73 -2.08
C VAL A 128 -12.72 -2.31 -2.75
N VAL A 129 -13.76 -3.14 -2.68
CA VAL A 129 -15.09 -2.83 -3.20
C VAL A 129 -15.69 -1.63 -2.45
N ILE A 130 -15.67 -1.66 -1.12
CA ILE A 130 -16.17 -0.54 -0.28
C ILE A 130 -15.44 0.75 -0.63
N LEU A 131 -14.09 0.73 -0.65
CA LEU A 131 -13.28 1.90 -1.00
C LEU A 131 -13.60 2.42 -2.40
N THR A 132 -13.78 1.53 -3.37
CA THR A 132 -14.13 1.91 -4.76
C THR A 132 -15.48 2.63 -4.84
N PHE A 133 -16.48 2.20 -4.06
CA PHE A 133 -17.78 2.88 -4.03
C PHE A 133 -17.76 4.16 -3.17
N SER A 134 -16.94 4.21 -2.12
CA SER A 134 -16.84 5.36 -1.22
C SER A 134 -15.98 6.50 -1.79
N ILE A 135 -15.06 6.23 -2.72
CA ILE A 135 -14.13 7.26 -3.23
C ILE A 135 -14.88 8.37 -3.99
N LEU A 136 -15.87 8.04 -4.84
CA LEU A 136 -16.65 9.04 -5.59
C LEU A 136 -17.40 10.04 -4.67
N PRO A 137 -18.23 9.59 -3.71
CA PRO A 137 -18.96 10.52 -2.84
C PRO A 137 -18.03 11.27 -1.89
N LEU A 138 -16.96 10.65 -1.38
CA LEU A 138 -15.99 11.38 -0.56
C LEU A 138 -15.24 12.44 -1.37
N TYR A 139 -14.83 12.13 -2.59
CA TYR A 139 -14.16 13.11 -3.43
C TYR A 139 -15.06 14.31 -3.73
N GLY A 140 -16.36 14.07 -3.96
CA GLY A 140 -17.34 15.15 -4.14
C GLY A 140 -17.58 16.00 -2.88
N ALA A 141 -17.35 15.47 -1.68
CA ALA A 141 -17.61 16.18 -0.42
C ALA A 141 -16.36 16.89 0.16
N VAL A 142 -15.18 16.26 0.08
CA VAL A 142 -13.93 16.72 0.72
C VAL A 142 -12.75 16.82 -0.24
N GLY A 143 -12.95 16.59 -1.55
CA GLY A 143 -11.90 16.74 -2.55
C GLY A 143 -10.69 15.85 -2.29
N ASN A 144 -9.49 16.42 -2.42
CA ASN A 144 -8.23 15.68 -2.26
C ASN A 144 -8.00 15.15 -0.84
N TYR A 145 -8.63 15.72 0.18
CA TYR A 145 -8.55 15.23 1.56
C TYR A 145 -9.18 13.85 1.74
N ALA A 146 -10.02 13.39 0.79
CA ALA A 146 -10.54 12.03 0.76
C ALA A 146 -9.41 10.98 0.82
N PHE A 147 -8.28 11.24 0.17
CA PHE A 147 -7.14 10.33 0.16
C PHE A 147 -6.48 10.19 1.53
N LEU A 148 -6.40 11.27 2.31
CA LEU A 148 -5.88 11.20 3.70
C LEU A 148 -6.80 10.34 4.58
N ILE A 149 -8.11 10.54 4.48
CA ILE A 149 -9.06 9.82 5.33
C ILE A 149 -9.09 8.33 4.98
N LEU A 150 -9.11 8.00 3.69
CA LEU A 150 -9.29 6.62 3.22
C LEU A 150 -8.00 5.79 3.21
N TYR A 151 -6.82 6.42 3.11
CA TYR A 151 -5.55 5.70 2.96
C TYR A 151 -4.56 5.99 4.10
N THR A 152 -4.39 7.25 4.53
CA THR A 152 -3.44 7.60 5.60
C THR A 152 -3.89 7.06 6.96
N ILE A 153 -5.17 7.22 7.33
CA ILE A 153 -5.67 6.75 8.64
C ILE A 153 -5.53 5.23 8.79
N PRO A 154 -6.02 4.40 7.84
CA PRO A 154 -5.84 2.96 7.93
C PRO A 154 -4.37 2.53 7.89
N SER A 155 -3.53 3.20 7.08
CA SER A 155 -2.10 2.92 7.01
C SER A 155 -1.40 3.13 8.35
N VAL A 156 -1.69 4.23 9.05
CA VAL A 156 -1.14 4.51 10.39
C VAL A 156 -1.57 3.44 11.39
N ILE A 157 -2.84 3.03 11.38
CA ILE A 157 -3.35 1.95 12.24
C ILE A 157 -2.61 0.64 11.92
N SER A 158 -2.42 0.32 10.63
CA SER A 158 -1.66 -0.85 10.21
C SER A 158 -0.21 -0.80 10.68
N ILE A 159 0.47 0.35 10.65
CA ILE A 159 1.83 0.49 11.18
C ILE A 159 1.86 0.17 12.68
N PHE A 160 0.92 0.67 13.47
CA PHE A 160 0.84 0.36 14.90
C PHE A 160 0.62 -1.13 15.15
N ILE A 161 -0.34 -1.73 14.45
CA ILE A 161 -0.62 -3.17 14.60
C ILE A 161 0.61 -3.99 14.19
N LEU A 162 1.24 -3.69 13.06
CA LEU A 162 2.44 -4.39 12.60
C LEU A 162 3.60 -4.20 13.59
N TYR A 163 3.76 -3.02 14.17
CA TYR A 163 4.83 -2.78 15.13
C TYR A 163 4.72 -3.65 16.39
N PHE A 164 3.50 -3.78 16.94
CA PHE A 164 3.24 -4.55 18.16
C PHE A 164 3.09 -6.07 17.95
N TYR A 165 2.43 -6.47 16.86
CA TYR A 165 2.04 -7.88 16.65
C TYR A 165 2.96 -8.65 15.70
N LEU A 166 3.84 -7.98 14.94
CA LEU A 166 4.72 -8.67 14.00
C LEU A 166 6.05 -9.05 14.67
N PRO A 167 6.31 -10.34 14.95
CA PRO A 167 7.63 -10.80 15.37
C PRO A 167 8.64 -10.70 14.20
N GLU A 168 9.93 -10.63 14.50
CA GLU A 168 10.96 -10.62 13.47
C GLU A 168 11.03 -11.99 12.78
N THR A 169 10.69 -12.04 11.49
CA THR A 169 10.64 -13.30 10.71
C THR A 169 11.97 -13.62 10.01
N LYS A 170 13.00 -12.77 10.12
CA LYS A 170 14.28 -12.97 9.44
C LYS A 170 15.05 -14.14 10.05
N GLY A 171 15.31 -15.19 9.25
CA GLY A 171 16.19 -16.29 9.61
C GLY A 171 15.65 -17.26 10.66
N ARG A 172 14.34 -17.18 10.97
CA ARG A 172 13.64 -18.11 11.86
C ARG A 172 12.82 -19.10 11.05
N GLU A 173 12.74 -20.33 11.53
CA GLU A 173 11.86 -21.31 10.90
C GLU A 173 10.39 -21.00 11.22
N ILE A 174 9.49 -21.33 10.29
CA ILE A 174 8.04 -21.11 10.42
C ILE A 174 7.49 -21.70 11.74
N HIS A 175 8.06 -22.82 12.19
CA HIS A 175 7.62 -23.48 13.42
C HIS A 175 7.93 -22.66 14.68
N GLU A 176 9.06 -21.93 14.71
CA GLU A 176 9.46 -21.06 15.82
C GLU A 176 8.57 -19.82 15.91
N ILE A 177 8.26 -19.22 14.75
CA ILE A 177 7.36 -18.06 14.65
C ILE A 177 5.95 -18.43 15.15
N VAL A 178 5.44 -19.60 14.74
CA VAL A 178 4.14 -20.10 15.20
C VAL A 178 4.14 -20.43 16.69
N ALA A 179 5.27 -20.92 17.24
CA ALA A 179 5.39 -21.20 18.67
C ALA A 179 5.41 -19.91 19.53
N GLU A 180 6.12 -18.88 19.07
CA GLU A 180 6.17 -17.55 19.69
C GLU A 180 4.79 -16.89 19.70
N LEU A 181 4.08 -16.92 18.57
CA LEU A 181 2.71 -16.39 18.46
C LEU A 181 1.68 -17.15 19.30
N ARG A 182 1.89 -18.45 19.55
CA ARG A 182 1.06 -19.27 20.45
C ARG A 182 1.38 -19.05 21.94
N GLY A 183 2.31 -18.15 22.28
CA GLY A 183 2.72 -17.87 23.66
C GLY A 183 3.59 -18.96 24.28
N LYS A 184 4.10 -19.91 23.48
CA LYS A 184 5.03 -20.95 23.96
C LYS A 184 6.46 -20.48 23.75
N THR A 185 6.93 -19.62 24.65
CA THR A 185 8.24 -19.69 25.37
C THR A 185 8.77 -18.30 25.69
N LYS A 186 8.71 -17.93 26.98
CA LYS A 186 9.93 -17.77 27.80
C LYS A 186 9.66 -18.36 29.19
N SER A 187 9.93 -19.66 29.30
CA SER A 187 10.32 -20.32 30.56
C SER A 187 11.82 -20.58 30.46
N SER A 188 12.61 -19.58 30.84
CA SER A 188 13.97 -19.70 31.41
C SER A 188 14.46 -18.30 31.75
#